data_AF-A0A661F638-F1
#
_entry.id   AF-A0A661F638-F1
#
_cell.length_a   1.000
_cell.length_b   1.000
_cell.length_c   1.000
_cell.angle_alpha   90.00
_cell.angle_beta   90.00
_cell.angle_gamma   90.00
#
_symmetry.space_group_name_H-M   'P 1'
#
loop_
_entity.id
_entity.type
_entity.pdbx_description
1 polymer ?
#
loop_
_entity_poly.entity_id
_entity_poly.type
_entity_poly.pdbx_seq_one_letter_code
_entity_poly.pdbx_strand_id
1 'polypeptide(L)'
;MEVDMPNKKQTIRIGGAAGFWGDTEEGPRQLIEKGNLDYLVFDYLAEITMSILARMRAKSDKAGYATDFINPVMKKLLQQIVDQDIKVISNAGGVNPLACKAALEEIAKTAGIDLKIAVVTGDDLLDKVDEFRQQDRREMETGAPLPDKFMSVNAYLGALPIVAALEEGAQVVITGRCVDSACTLAPLMHEFGWATTDYDQLALGSLAGHLIECGAQVNGGIFTDWEEIGEFDEMGFPIVECHPDGHFFVTKPEGTGGLVSYGTVAEQMIYEINDPCHYLLPDVVCDFSQVNLEESGKDLVKVTGATGSAPTQDYKVSATWQDGYRATSTVTYAGGNAGKKAQTAGEAILRRTRRLFEKRGLQDYSETSIEVIGAESMYGKHARDFIAREVMLKTAVRHPQKEAIQLFAREIAPAATSMTPGMTGFFAGRPNVVPVIRLFSFLISKSAVPITMICGDVEKTIEIPIGEPLKITAATPQQITAPTPA
;
A
#
# COMPACT_ATOMS: atom_id res chain seq x y z
N MET A 1 33.48 38.34 2.74
CA MET A 1 33.48 36.87 2.69
C MET A 1 32.05 36.48 2.43
N GLU A 2 31.68 36.38 1.15
CA GLU A 2 30.45 35.71 0.75
C GLU A 2 30.62 34.24 1.11
N VAL A 3 29.75 33.76 1.99
CA VAL A 3 29.63 32.33 2.27
C VAL A 3 28.97 31.74 1.03
N ASP A 4 29.72 30.91 0.31
CA ASP A 4 29.26 30.14 -0.83
C ASP A 4 28.08 29.27 -0.37
N MET A 5 26.85 29.72 -0.65
CA MET A 5 25.67 28.91 -0.37
C MET A 5 25.65 27.76 -1.39
N PRO A 6 25.50 26.49 -0.95
CA PRO A 6 25.46 25.37 -1.87
C PRO A 6 24.40 25.62 -2.94
N ASN A 7 24.80 25.42 -4.20
CA ASN A 7 24.03 25.68 -5.40
C ASN A 7 22.72 24.85 -5.36
N LYS A 8 21.62 25.41 -4.84
CA LYS A 8 20.32 24.72 -4.77
C LYS A 8 19.93 24.26 -6.16
N LYS A 9 19.71 22.95 -6.33
CA LYS A 9 19.24 22.37 -7.59
C LYS A 9 17.94 23.05 -8.01
N GLN A 10 17.82 23.37 -9.29
CA GLN A 10 16.64 24.05 -9.84
C GLN A 10 15.46 23.09 -10.03
N THR A 11 15.73 21.79 -10.11
CA THR A 11 14.76 20.71 -10.18
C THR A 11 15.27 19.50 -9.43
N ILE A 12 14.34 18.67 -8.94
CA ILE A 12 14.62 17.38 -8.31
C ILE A 12 13.82 16.30 -9.03
N ARG A 13 14.49 15.25 -9.50
CA ARG A 13 13.88 14.12 -10.20
C ARG A 13 13.77 12.90 -9.28
N ILE A 14 12.55 12.44 -9.07
CA ILE A 14 12.23 11.34 -8.14
C ILE A 14 11.51 10.23 -8.90
N GLY A 15 12.05 9.01 -8.84
CA GLY A 15 11.42 7.82 -9.42
C GLY A 15 10.66 7.01 -8.37
N GLY A 16 9.39 6.68 -8.66
CA GLY A 16 8.59 5.76 -7.85
C GLY A 16 8.86 4.31 -8.25
N ALA A 17 9.55 3.55 -7.40
CA ALA A 17 10.24 2.32 -7.80
C ALA A 17 9.51 1.02 -7.41
N ALA A 18 8.44 1.10 -6.62
CA ALA A 18 7.61 -0.03 -6.25
C ALA A 18 6.23 0.47 -5.80
N GLY A 19 5.19 -0.32 -6.04
CA GLY A 19 3.84 -0.07 -5.51
C GLY A 19 3.40 -0.97 -4.36
N PHE A 20 4.08 -2.11 -4.15
CA PHE A 20 3.74 -3.07 -3.09
C PHE A 20 4.87 -4.09 -2.88
N TRP A 21 4.81 -4.84 -1.77
CA TRP A 21 5.69 -5.98 -1.58
C TRP A 21 5.34 -7.15 -2.50
N GLY A 22 6.25 -7.44 -3.43
CA GLY A 22 6.10 -8.45 -4.49
C GLY A 22 5.99 -7.85 -5.89
N ASP A 23 6.15 -6.53 -6.02
CA ASP A 23 6.22 -5.84 -7.31
C ASP A 23 7.50 -6.21 -8.08
N THR A 24 7.54 -5.89 -9.37
CA THR A 24 8.62 -6.26 -10.28
C THR A 24 9.94 -5.53 -9.97
N GLU A 25 11.05 -6.25 -10.05
CA GLU A 25 12.41 -5.67 -9.95
C GLU A 25 12.84 -4.88 -11.20
N GLU A 26 12.06 -4.97 -12.28
CA GLU A 26 12.31 -4.23 -13.52
C GLU A 26 12.03 -2.73 -13.39
N GLY A 27 11.08 -2.35 -12.53
CA GLY A 27 10.74 -0.94 -12.27
C GLY A 27 11.94 -0.11 -11.78
N PRO A 28 12.60 -0.51 -10.68
CA PRO A 28 13.83 0.13 -10.22
C PRO A 28 14.95 0.12 -11.28
N ARG A 29 15.11 -0.99 -12.02
CA ARG A 29 16.15 -1.12 -13.04
C ARG A 29 16.00 -0.06 -14.14
N GLN A 30 14.81 0.06 -14.74
CA GLN A 30 14.59 1.04 -15.80
C GLN A 30 14.73 2.50 -15.33
N LEU A 31 14.33 2.77 -14.08
CA LEU A 31 14.47 4.09 -13.46
C LEU A 31 15.94 4.48 -13.28
N ILE A 32 16.78 3.55 -12.82
CA ILE A 32 18.23 3.79 -12.65
C ILE A 32 18.96 3.88 -13.99
N GLU A 33 18.57 3.10 -14.99
CA GLU A 33 19.25 3.09 -16.29
C GLU A 33 18.88 4.28 -17.19
N LYS A 34 17.64 4.75 -17.10
CA LYS A 34 17.07 5.69 -18.09
C LYS A 34 16.37 6.90 -17.47
N GLY A 35 16.21 6.95 -16.14
CA GLY A 35 15.39 7.98 -15.48
C GLY A 35 16.10 9.29 -15.17
N ASN A 36 17.43 9.29 -15.11
CA ASN A 36 18.26 10.42 -14.66
C ASN A 36 17.72 11.01 -13.33
N LEU A 37 17.89 10.25 -12.25
CA LEU A 37 17.23 10.51 -10.97
C LEU A 37 18.19 11.10 -9.94
N ASP A 38 17.63 11.94 -9.07
CA ASP A 38 18.28 12.35 -7.83
C ASP A 38 17.89 11.40 -6.68
N TYR A 39 16.63 10.97 -6.69
CA TYR A 39 16.05 10.11 -5.67
C TYR A 39 15.27 8.94 -6.27
N LEU A 40 15.34 7.80 -5.58
CA LEU A 40 14.54 6.63 -5.84
C LEU A 40 13.73 6.28 -4.59
N VAL A 41 12.41 6.30 -4.70
CA VAL A 41 11.51 6.03 -3.57
C VAL A 41 10.81 4.69 -3.74
N PHE A 42 10.63 3.97 -2.65
CA PHE A 42 10.00 2.66 -2.64
C PHE A 42 8.87 2.63 -1.62
N ASP A 43 7.69 2.22 -2.08
CA ASP A 43 6.59 1.83 -1.22
C ASP A 43 6.32 0.32 -1.31
N TYR A 44 6.46 -0.34 -0.17
CA TYR A 44 6.24 -1.77 0.01
C TYR A 44 5.07 -2.10 0.95
N LEU A 45 4.52 -1.11 1.65
CA LEU A 45 3.70 -1.36 2.83
C LEU A 45 2.22 -1.03 2.58
N ALA A 46 1.41 -2.08 2.66
CA ALA A 46 -0.03 -1.98 2.89
C ALA A 46 -0.38 -2.53 4.27
N GLU A 47 -1.60 -2.25 4.76
CA GLU A 47 -2.07 -2.73 6.06
C GLU A 47 -2.00 -4.26 6.17
N ILE A 48 -2.31 -4.97 5.07
CA ILE A 48 -2.21 -6.43 5.01
C ILE A 48 -0.74 -6.87 5.09
N THR A 49 0.17 -6.19 4.39
CA THR A 49 1.61 -6.50 4.38
C THR A 49 2.18 -6.48 5.79
N MET A 50 1.82 -5.49 6.61
CA MET A 50 2.27 -5.37 8.00
C MET A 50 1.97 -6.63 8.83
N SER A 51 0.79 -7.25 8.62
CA SER A 51 0.44 -8.48 9.33
C SER A 51 1.30 -9.69 8.93
N ILE A 52 1.73 -9.75 7.67
CA ILE A 52 2.61 -10.81 7.16
C ILE A 52 4.01 -10.64 7.75
N LEU A 53 4.53 -9.40 7.74
CA LEU A 53 5.84 -9.07 8.30
C LEU A 53 5.87 -9.29 9.82
N ALA A 54 4.81 -8.93 10.55
CA ALA A 54 4.67 -9.24 11.98
C ALA A 54 4.75 -10.73 12.26
N ARG A 55 4.07 -11.55 11.45
CA ARG A 55 4.16 -13.02 11.57
C ARG A 55 5.54 -13.56 11.24
N MET A 56 6.29 -12.92 10.36
CA MET A 56 7.69 -13.29 10.08
C MET A 56 8.60 -12.93 11.26
N ARG A 57 8.50 -11.71 11.80
CA ARG A 57 9.24 -11.28 13.00
C ARG A 57 8.98 -12.19 14.19
N ALA A 58 7.72 -12.59 14.40
CA ALA A 58 7.35 -13.53 15.47
C ALA A 58 8.00 -14.93 15.36
N LYS A 59 8.54 -15.30 14.19
CA LYS A 59 9.31 -16.54 13.99
C LYS A 59 10.82 -16.34 14.09
N SER A 60 11.31 -15.12 13.88
CA SER A 60 12.73 -14.78 13.85
C SER A 60 12.91 -13.27 14.04
N ASP A 61 13.71 -12.89 15.05
CA ASP A 61 14.04 -11.49 15.34
C ASP A 61 14.82 -10.80 14.22
N LYS A 62 15.36 -11.57 13.27
CA LYS A 62 16.05 -11.08 12.06
C LYS A 62 15.10 -10.90 10.86
N ALA A 63 13.80 -11.08 11.03
CA ALA A 63 12.80 -10.93 9.97
C ALA A 63 11.81 -9.81 10.31
N GLY A 64 10.87 -9.53 9.39
CA GLY A 64 9.85 -8.49 9.58
C GLY A 64 10.02 -7.25 8.70
N TYR A 65 10.79 -7.36 7.61
CA TYR A 65 10.98 -6.34 6.60
C TYR A 65 10.76 -6.94 5.20
N ALA A 66 10.57 -6.10 4.18
CA ALA A 66 10.37 -6.51 2.80
C ALA A 66 11.67 -7.07 2.21
N THR A 67 11.77 -8.39 2.07
CA THR A 67 12.99 -9.07 1.59
C THR A 67 13.33 -8.77 0.13
N ASP A 68 12.34 -8.31 -0.63
CA ASP A 68 12.48 -8.05 -2.07
C ASP A 68 13.23 -6.74 -2.33
N PHE A 69 13.17 -5.80 -1.39
CA PHE A 69 14.05 -4.64 -1.39
C PHE A 69 15.53 -5.07 -1.29
N ILE A 70 15.83 -6.06 -0.46
CA ILE A 70 17.21 -6.47 -0.16
C ILE A 70 17.83 -7.28 -1.30
N ASN A 71 17.29 -8.46 -1.64
CA ASN A 71 17.99 -9.40 -2.54
C ASN A 71 17.70 -9.18 -4.04
N PRO A 72 16.43 -9.08 -4.48
CA PRO A 72 16.09 -8.72 -5.87
C PRO A 72 16.61 -7.35 -6.29
N VAL A 73 16.37 -6.31 -5.48
CA VAL A 73 16.64 -4.92 -5.89
C VAL A 73 18.03 -4.44 -5.46
N MET A 74 18.24 -4.17 -4.17
CA MET A 74 19.45 -3.49 -3.70
C MET A 74 20.71 -4.29 -4.01
N LYS A 75 20.73 -5.61 -3.80
CA LYS A 75 21.90 -6.44 -4.13
C LYS A 75 22.34 -6.34 -5.59
N LYS A 76 21.40 -6.16 -6.53
CA LYS A 76 21.71 -6.09 -7.97
C LYS A 76 22.08 -4.68 -8.42
N LEU A 77 21.42 -3.66 -7.86
CA LEU A 77 21.47 -2.30 -8.37
C LEU A 77 22.34 -1.35 -7.52
N LEU A 78 22.79 -1.79 -6.33
CA LEU A 78 23.52 -0.94 -5.38
C LEU A 78 24.74 -0.26 -5.99
N GLN A 79 25.53 -0.95 -6.82
CA GLN A 79 26.70 -0.34 -7.45
C GLN A 79 26.29 0.83 -8.36
N GLN A 80 25.26 0.66 -9.19
CA GLN A 80 24.78 1.71 -10.08
C GLN A 80 24.17 2.89 -9.32
N ILE A 81 23.46 2.61 -8.20
CA ILE A 81 22.91 3.64 -7.31
C ILE A 81 24.03 4.53 -6.78
N VAL A 82 25.13 3.93 -6.31
CA VAL A 82 26.28 4.67 -5.78
C VAL A 82 27.06 5.38 -6.88
N ASP A 83 27.30 4.74 -8.01
CA ASP A 83 28.03 5.34 -9.15
C ASP A 83 27.31 6.58 -9.70
N GLN A 84 25.98 6.63 -9.61
CA GLN A 84 25.15 7.74 -10.06
C GLN A 84 24.76 8.73 -8.94
N ASP A 85 25.23 8.53 -7.71
CA ASP A 85 24.86 9.32 -6.52
C ASP A 85 23.34 9.44 -6.28
N ILE A 86 22.60 8.37 -6.57
CA ILE A 86 21.15 8.29 -6.34
C ILE A 86 20.90 8.03 -4.86
N LYS A 87 20.05 8.85 -4.23
CA LYS A 87 19.60 8.63 -2.86
C LYS A 87 18.35 7.75 -2.84
N VAL A 88 18.28 6.79 -1.92
CA VAL A 88 17.18 5.82 -1.82
C VAL A 88 16.38 6.03 -0.54
N ILE A 89 15.06 6.09 -0.65
CA ILE A 89 14.16 6.18 0.50
C ILE A 89 13.13 5.06 0.41
N SER A 90 12.97 4.28 1.49
CA SER A 90 12.09 3.12 1.46
C SER A 90 11.44 2.83 2.81
N ASN A 91 10.15 2.51 2.77
CA ASN A 91 9.42 1.94 3.91
C ASN A 91 9.58 0.40 4.03
N ALA A 92 10.53 -0.20 3.30
CA ALA A 92 10.81 -1.64 3.33
C ALA A 92 11.13 -2.19 4.72
N GLY A 93 11.49 -1.34 5.69
CA GLY A 93 11.76 -1.74 7.07
C GLY A 93 10.58 -2.42 7.74
N GLY A 94 9.34 -2.13 7.33
CA GLY A 94 8.15 -2.80 7.83
C GLY A 94 8.03 -2.72 9.34
N VAL A 95 7.96 -3.89 10.01
CA VAL A 95 7.92 -3.97 11.48
C VAL A 95 9.31 -4.21 12.10
N ASN A 96 10.38 -4.21 11.31
CA ASN A 96 11.75 -4.37 11.80
C ASN A 96 12.78 -3.59 10.96
N PRO A 97 12.74 -2.24 10.97
CA PRO A 97 13.64 -1.41 10.17
C PRO A 97 15.13 -1.63 10.47
N LEU A 98 15.48 -1.95 11.73
CA LEU A 98 16.86 -2.23 12.12
C LEU A 98 17.40 -3.53 11.50
N ALA A 99 16.59 -4.59 11.41
CA ALA A 99 17.01 -5.81 10.73
C ALA A 99 17.13 -5.61 9.21
N CYS A 100 16.29 -4.75 8.62
CA CYS A 100 16.39 -4.35 7.22
C CYS A 100 17.73 -3.64 6.94
N LYS A 101 18.10 -2.66 7.78
CA LYS A 101 19.41 -2.00 7.72
C LYS A 101 20.55 -3.00 7.81
N ALA A 102 20.55 -3.87 8.82
CA ALA A 102 21.63 -4.85 8.99
C ALA A 102 21.79 -5.78 7.78
N ALA A 103 20.69 -6.15 7.12
CA ALA A 103 20.73 -6.95 5.90
C ALA A 103 21.33 -6.17 4.70
N LEU A 104 21.02 -4.88 4.59
CA LEU A 104 21.60 -4.02 3.55
C LEU A 104 23.08 -3.71 3.79
N GLU A 105 23.49 -3.49 5.04
CA GLU A 105 24.91 -3.31 5.41
C GLU A 105 25.75 -4.53 5.02
N GLU A 106 25.23 -5.75 5.20
CA GLU A 106 25.94 -6.97 4.80
C GLU A 106 26.10 -7.08 3.28
N ILE A 107 25.09 -6.63 2.50
CA ILE A 107 25.18 -6.55 1.04
C ILE A 107 26.26 -5.53 0.64
N ALA A 108 26.21 -4.33 1.20
CA ALA A 108 27.17 -3.27 0.87
C ALA A 108 28.60 -3.70 1.20
N LYS A 109 28.81 -4.29 2.38
CA LYS A 109 30.09 -4.87 2.81
C LYS A 109 30.59 -5.97 1.86
N THR A 110 29.70 -6.87 1.43
CA THR A 110 30.06 -7.95 0.48
C THR A 110 30.46 -7.38 -0.89
N ALA A 111 29.82 -6.30 -1.32
CA ALA A 111 30.13 -5.60 -2.57
C ALA A 111 31.37 -4.68 -2.46
N GLY A 112 31.90 -4.43 -1.25
CA GLY A 112 32.99 -3.49 -1.03
C GLY A 112 32.56 -2.02 -1.18
N ILE A 113 31.27 -1.73 -0.98
CA ILE A 113 30.66 -0.41 -1.11
C ILE A 113 30.53 0.21 0.27
N ASP A 114 31.02 1.44 0.42
CA ASP A 114 30.76 2.26 1.60
C ASP A 114 29.40 2.94 1.43
N LEU A 115 28.44 2.60 2.30
CA LEU A 115 27.05 3.02 2.18
C LEU A 115 26.57 3.61 3.50
N LYS A 116 26.19 4.88 3.50
CA LYS A 116 25.62 5.55 4.67
C LYS A 116 24.11 5.30 4.75
N ILE A 117 23.69 4.47 5.70
CA ILE A 117 22.28 4.08 5.89
C ILE A 117 21.72 4.68 7.17
N ALA A 118 20.59 5.37 7.05
CA ALA A 118 19.78 5.83 8.17
C ALA A 118 18.52 4.99 8.35
N VAL A 119 18.03 4.91 9.58
CA VAL A 119 16.78 4.24 9.93
C VAL A 119 15.88 5.17 10.73
N VAL A 120 14.58 5.15 10.42
CA VAL A 120 13.55 5.79 11.24
C VAL A 120 12.80 4.73 12.05
N THR A 121 12.67 4.95 13.35
CA THR A 121 11.91 4.12 14.30
C THR A 121 10.93 4.96 15.11
N GLY A 122 10.00 4.29 15.80
CA GLY A 122 8.98 4.92 16.66
C GLY A 122 7.54 4.68 16.18
N ASP A 123 7.37 4.15 14.98
CA ASP A 123 6.07 3.79 14.42
C ASP A 123 5.44 2.57 15.11
N ASP A 124 6.24 1.59 15.57
CA ASP A 124 5.77 0.40 16.28
C ASP A 124 5.31 0.74 17.71
N LEU A 125 4.01 0.55 17.96
CA LEU A 125 3.33 0.87 19.21
C LEU A 125 2.73 -0.38 19.88
N LEU A 126 3.20 -1.57 19.51
CA LEU A 126 2.65 -2.82 20.04
C LEU A 126 2.77 -2.90 21.57
N ASP A 127 3.84 -2.33 22.15
CA ASP A 127 4.07 -2.29 23.59
C ASP A 127 3.14 -1.32 24.35
N LYS A 128 2.40 -0.46 23.63
CA LYS A 128 1.45 0.51 24.22
C LYS A 128 -0.01 0.05 24.20
N VAL A 129 -0.29 -1.18 23.74
CA VAL A 129 -1.65 -1.71 23.61
C VAL A 129 -2.44 -1.65 24.93
N ASP A 130 -1.79 -1.92 26.06
CA ASP A 130 -2.46 -1.89 27.36
C ASP A 130 -2.84 -0.47 27.78
N GLU A 131 -2.03 0.54 27.42
CA GLU A 131 -2.37 1.95 27.61
C GLU A 131 -3.58 2.35 26.76
N PHE A 132 -3.61 1.93 25.50
CA PHE A 132 -4.74 2.18 24.60
C PHE A 132 -6.04 1.55 25.09
N ARG A 133 -5.94 0.35 25.69
CA ARG A 133 -7.10 -0.32 26.32
C ARG A 133 -7.62 0.45 27.52
N GLN A 134 -6.75 1.04 28.35
CA GLN A 134 -7.15 1.87 29.49
C GLN A 134 -7.82 3.18 29.06
N GLN A 135 -7.49 3.68 27.87
CA GLN A 135 -8.07 4.89 27.29
C GLN A 135 -9.40 4.65 26.53
N ASP A 136 -9.96 3.43 26.58
CA ASP A 136 -11.15 3.01 25.80
C ASP A 136 -11.06 3.44 24.33
N ARG A 137 -9.88 3.23 23.71
CA ARG A 137 -9.72 3.49 22.28
C ARG A 137 -10.73 2.63 21.51
N ARG A 138 -11.21 3.17 20.40
CA ARG A 138 -12.24 2.54 19.56
C ARG A 138 -11.87 2.67 18.10
N GLU A 139 -12.36 1.71 17.34
CA GLU A 139 -12.19 1.70 15.89
C GLU A 139 -12.88 2.93 15.30
N MET A 140 -12.18 3.66 14.42
CA MET A 140 -12.57 5.01 14.00
C MET A 140 -13.82 5.05 13.10
N GLU A 141 -14.14 3.98 12.38
CA GLU A 141 -15.31 3.92 11.50
C GLU A 141 -16.52 3.27 12.18
N THR A 142 -16.27 2.20 12.94
CA THR A 142 -17.31 1.30 13.47
C THR A 142 -17.57 1.50 14.96
N GLY A 143 -16.67 2.17 15.69
CA GLY A 143 -16.73 2.31 17.15
C GLY A 143 -16.47 1.01 17.92
N ALA A 144 -16.02 -0.05 17.23
CA ALA A 144 -15.75 -1.34 17.83
C ALA A 144 -14.66 -1.22 18.92
N PRO A 145 -14.77 -1.98 20.02
CA PRO A 145 -13.75 -1.99 21.07
C PRO A 145 -12.45 -2.63 20.58
N LEU A 146 -11.34 -2.31 21.25
CA LEU A 146 -10.04 -2.93 20.98
C LEU A 146 -10.12 -4.47 21.06
N PRO A 147 -9.58 -5.18 20.05
CA PRO A 147 -9.31 -6.61 20.14
C PRO A 147 -8.41 -6.99 21.34
N ASP A 148 -8.52 -8.24 21.77
CA ASP A 148 -7.72 -8.76 22.88
C ASP A 148 -6.23 -8.82 22.55
N LYS A 149 -5.89 -9.20 21.31
CA LYS A 149 -4.51 -9.41 20.87
C LYS A 149 -4.28 -8.88 19.47
N PHE A 150 -3.31 -7.97 19.37
CA PHE A 150 -2.80 -7.47 18.10
C PHE A 150 -1.59 -8.28 17.61
N MET A 151 -1.40 -8.25 16.30
CA MET A 151 -0.22 -8.76 15.60
C MET A 151 0.74 -7.61 15.25
N SER A 152 0.21 -6.45 14.87
CA SER A 152 0.96 -5.22 14.64
C SER A 152 0.14 -4.02 15.09
N VAL A 153 0.80 -2.93 15.48
CA VAL A 153 0.19 -1.64 15.80
C VAL A 153 1.18 -0.57 15.37
N ASN A 154 0.92 0.13 14.26
CA ASN A 154 1.88 1.05 13.69
C ASN A 154 1.25 2.42 13.38
N ALA A 155 1.91 3.50 13.80
CA ALA A 155 1.53 4.86 13.44
C ALA A 155 2.05 5.21 12.04
N TYR A 156 1.26 5.99 11.29
CA TYR A 156 1.68 6.51 9.98
C TYR A 156 2.55 7.76 10.21
N LEU A 157 3.87 7.58 10.20
CA LEU A 157 4.80 8.69 10.33
C LEU A 157 4.84 9.57 9.07
N GLY A 158 5.36 10.80 9.24
CA GLY A 158 5.52 11.79 8.18
C GLY A 158 6.97 11.93 7.66
N ALA A 159 7.22 13.00 6.91
CA ALA A 159 8.47 13.25 6.18
C ALA A 159 9.64 13.72 7.06
N LEU A 160 9.38 14.42 8.16
CA LEU A 160 10.43 15.04 9.00
C LEU A 160 11.57 14.11 9.46
N PRO A 161 11.33 12.88 9.95
CA PRO A 161 12.43 11.99 10.33
C PRO A 161 13.27 11.53 9.13
N ILE A 162 12.70 11.51 7.92
CA ILE A 162 13.43 11.23 6.68
C ILE A 162 14.27 12.45 6.29
N VAL A 163 13.73 13.67 6.41
CA VAL A 163 14.50 14.92 6.20
C VAL A 163 15.74 14.94 7.10
N ALA A 164 15.57 14.65 8.40
CA ALA A 164 16.70 14.59 9.34
C ALA A 164 17.75 13.54 8.96
N ALA A 165 17.33 12.40 8.39
CA ALA A 165 18.25 11.40 7.88
C ALA A 165 19.05 11.88 6.66
N LEU A 166 18.40 12.60 5.75
CA LEU A 166 19.05 13.21 4.58
C LEU A 166 20.03 14.32 4.98
N GLU A 167 19.70 15.12 5.99
CA GLU A 167 20.60 16.13 6.58
C GLU A 167 21.86 15.53 7.21
N GLU A 168 21.77 14.31 7.75
CA GLU A 168 22.94 13.54 8.17
C GLU A 168 23.72 12.95 6.98
N GLY A 169 23.30 13.17 5.74
CA GLY A 169 23.97 12.69 4.54
C GLY A 169 23.74 11.21 4.26
N ALA A 170 22.65 10.62 4.75
CA ALA A 170 22.29 9.25 4.41
C ALA A 170 22.07 9.10 2.90
N GLN A 171 22.69 8.09 2.30
CA GLN A 171 22.43 7.71 0.92
C GLN A 171 21.24 6.76 0.82
N VAL A 172 20.96 6.00 1.88
CA VAL A 172 19.75 5.18 2.01
C VAL A 172 19.03 5.49 3.32
N VAL A 173 17.73 5.77 3.24
CA VAL A 173 16.85 5.93 4.41
C VAL A 173 15.83 4.80 4.43
N ILE A 174 15.81 4.04 5.53
CA ILE A 174 14.86 2.94 5.74
C ILE A 174 13.90 3.33 6.85
N THR A 175 12.60 3.28 6.58
CA THR A 175 11.56 3.55 7.57
C THR A 175 10.75 2.28 7.89
N GLY A 176 10.03 2.32 9.02
CA GLY A 176 8.90 1.43 9.28
C GLY A 176 7.66 1.93 8.55
N ARG A 177 6.52 2.02 9.24
CA ARG A 177 5.32 2.64 8.66
C ARG A 177 5.45 4.17 8.60
N CYS A 178 5.42 4.71 7.39
CA CYS A 178 5.11 6.11 7.10
C CYS A 178 3.97 6.18 6.10
N VAL A 179 3.39 7.36 5.87
CA VAL A 179 2.59 7.58 4.66
C VAL A 179 3.50 7.50 3.44
N ASP A 180 2.98 6.98 2.34
CA ASP A 180 3.79 6.61 1.18
C ASP A 180 4.32 7.87 0.48
N SER A 181 3.49 8.91 0.41
CA SER A 181 3.88 10.26 -0.01
C SER A 181 5.01 10.92 0.81
N ALA A 182 5.27 10.50 2.06
CA ALA A 182 6.37 11.05 2.87
C ALA A 182 7.75 10.71 2.28
N CYS A 183 7.87 9.56 1.60
CA CYS A 183 9.10 9.16 0.93
C CYS A 183 9.49 10.13 -0.19
N THR A 184 8.51 10.78 -0.82
CA THR A 184 8.70 11.77 -1.88
C THR A 184 8.69 13.20 -1.35
N LEU A 185 7.90 13.50 -0.32
CA LEU A 185 7.87 14.83 0.28
C LEU A 185 9.21 15.19 0.95
N ALA A 186 9.81 14.24 1.68
CA ALA A 186 11.05 14.47 2.41
C ALA A 186 12.23 14.97 1.54
N PRO A 187 12.56 14.37 0.38
CA PRO A 187 13.64 14.89 -0.46
C PRO A 187 13.33 16.29 -1.00
N LEU A 188 12.07 16.62 -1.30
CA LEU A 188 11.68 17.96 -1.74
C LEU A 188 11.85 19.00 -0.62
N MET A 189 11.44 18.66 0.61
CA MET A 189 11.68 19.50 1.78
C MET A 189 13.17 19.72 2.02
N HIS A 190 13.98 18.67 1.94
CA HIS A 190 15.42 18.71 2.15
C HIS A 190 16.14 19.58 1.11
N GLU A 191 15.89 19.33 -0.18
CA GLU A 191 16.62 19.98 -1.28
C GLU A 191 16.21 21.43 -1.48
N PHE A 192 14.90 21.73 -1.38
CA PHE A 192 14.40 23.10 -1.54
C PHE A 192 14.42 23.90 -0.24
N GLY A 193 14.55 23.24 0.91
CA GLY A 193 14.57 23.86 2.22
C GLY A 193 13.19 24.41 2.61
N TRP A 194 12.12 23.69 2.26
CA TRP A 194 10.76 24.06 2.65
C TRP A 194 10.58 23.93 4.16
N ALA A 195 9.92 24.92 4.75
CA ALA A 195 9.55 24.90 6.15
C ALA A 195 8.36 23.95 6.38
N THR A 196 8.18 23.53 7.63
CA THR A 196 7.02 22.71 8.06
C THR A 196 5.68 23.44 7.98
N THR A 197 5.71 24.74 7.65
CA THR A 197 4.55 25.62 7.49
C THR A 197 4.31 26.06 6.05
N ASP A 198 5.14 25.64 5.09
CA ASP A 198 4.99 25.95 3.67
C ASP A 198 3.91 25.05 3.05
N TYR A 199 2.68 25.14 3.57
CA TYR A 199 1.67 24.11 3.39
C TYR A 199 1.29 23.85 1.93
N ASP A 200 1.30 24.85 1.06
CA ASP A 200 1.02 24.66 -0.36
C ASP A 200 2.13 23.84 -1.04
N GLN A 201 3.40 24.09 -0.71
CA GLN A 201 4.52 23.30 -1.18
C GLN A 201 4.46 21.87 -0.61
N LEU A 202 4.13 21.72 0.68
CA LEU A 202 3.96 20.39 1.28
C LEU A 202 2.83 19.61 0.62
N ALA A 203 1.70 20.25 0.31
CA ALA A 203 0.57 19.62 -0.37
C ALA A 203 0.92 19.20 -1.80
N LEU A 204 1.63 20.04 -2.55
CA LEU A 204 2.14 19.70 -3.89
C LEU A 204 3.16 18.57 -3.85
N GLY A 205 4.10 18.59 -2.90
CA GLY A 205 5.08 17.52 -2.71
C GLY A 205 4.42 16.20 -2.30
N SER A 206 3.39 16.26 -1.44
CA SER A 206 2.57 15.10 -1.09
C SER A 206 1.78 14.57 -2.28
N LEU A 207 1.23 15.43 -3.15
CA LEU A 207 0.57 15.02 -4.38
C LEU A 207 1.56 14.37 -5.36
N ALA A 208 2.77 14.92 -5.51
CA ALA A 208 3.83 14.29 -6.30
C ALA A 208 4.16 12.89 -5.77
N GLY A 209 4.21 12.72 -4.45
CA GLY A 209 4.37 11.42 -3.80
C GLY A 209 3.22 10.46 -4.10
N HIS A 210 1.99 10.92 -3.91
CA HIS A 210 0.78 10.13 -4.19
C HIS A 210 0.68 9.67 -5.66
N LEU A 211 1.15 10.50 -6.60
CA LEU A 211 1.12 10.14 -8.01
C LEU A 211 2.18 9.10 -8.39
N ILE A 212 3.33 9.04 -7.72
CA ILE A 212 4.39 8.07 -8.05
C ILE A 212 4.40 6.84 -7.15
N GLU A 213 3.45 6.74 -6.22
CA GLU A 213 3.23 5.50 -5.46
C GLU A 213 2.43 4.48 -6.29
N CYS A 214 2.22 3.28 -5.75
CA CYS A 214 1.48 2.19 -6.43
C CYS A 214 2.05 1.72 -7.79
N GLY A 215 3.34 1.96 -8.07
CA GLY A 215 4.03 1.40 -9.24
C GLY A 215 3.68 2.15 -10.52
N ALA A 216 3.24 1.44 -11.57
CA ALA A 216 3.01 2.04 -12.89
C ALA A 216 1.62 2.67 -13.10
N GLN A 217 0.81 2.85 -12.06
CA GLN A 217 -0.60 3.28 -12.19
C GLN A 217 -0.75 4.64 -12.90
N VAL A 218 -0.02 5.65 -12.45
CA VAL A 218 -0.05 7.00 -13.07
C VAL A 218 0.42 7.02 -14.53
N ASN A 219 1.11 5.97 -14.96
CA ASN A 219 1.58 5.76 -16.34
C ASN A 219 0.67 4.81 -17.13
N GLY A 220 -0.57 4.60 -16.69
CA GLY A 220 -1.57 3.81 -17.41
C GLY A 220 -1.82 2.41 -16.85
N GLY A 221 -1.15 2.01 -15.77
CA GLY A 221 -1.52 0.81 -15.04
C GLY A 221 -2.96 0.93 -14.51
N ILE A 222 -3.80 -0.07 -14.73
CA ILE A 222 -5.23 -0.10 -14.35
C ILE A 222 -6.12 1.05 -14.89
N PHE A 223 -5.63 1.82 -15.87
CA PHE A 223 -6.35 2.95 -16.45
C PHE A 223 -7.69 2.53 -17.10
N THR A 224 -8.73 3.35 -16.96
CA THR A 224 -10.07 3.05 -17.52
C THR A 224 -10.02 2.82 -19.02
N ASP A 225 -9.37 3.72 -19.76
CA ASP A 225 -9.23 3.64 -21.22
C ASP A 225 -7.98 2.82 -21.61
N TRP A 226 -7.86 1.61 -21.03
CA TRP A 226 -6.71 0.71 -21.17
C TRP A 226 -6.34 0.38 -22.63
N GLU A 227 -7.28 0.51 -23.58
CA GLU A 227 -7.04 0.29 -25.01
C GLU A 227 -6.09 1.35 -25.62
N GLU A 228 -5.94 2.50 -24.97
CA GLU A 228 -5.00 3.55 -25.37
C GLU A 228 -3.56 3.26 -24.90
N ILE A 229 -3.39 2.32 -23.98
CA ILE A 229 -2.10 1.98 -23.40
C ILE A 229 -1.34 1.02 -24.31
N GLY A 230 -0.18 1.46 -24.78
CA GLY A 230 0.75 0.63 -25.54
C GLY A 230 1.70 -0.18 -24.64
N GLU A 231 2.13 -1.34 -25.12
CA GLU A 231 3.28 -2.11 -24.57
C GLU A 231 3.17 -2.41 -23.07
N PHE A 232 2.07 -3.05 -22.65
CA PHE A 232 1.83 -3.48 -21.27
C PHE A 232 2.92 -4.40 -20.68
N ASP A 233 3.66 -5.09 -21.53
CA ASP A 233 4.76 -5.97 -21.12
C ASP A 233 6.03 -5.21 -20.70
N GLU A 234 6.15 -3.93 -21.05
CA GLU A 234 7.32 -3.07 -20.78
C GLU A 234 6.89 -1.74 -20.13
N MET A 235 5.88 -1.75 -19.26
CA MET A 235 5.35 -0.54 -18.60
C MET A 235 6.42 0.29 -17.90
N GLY A 236 6.51 1.57 -18.28
CA GLY A 236 7.37 2.54 -17.62
C GLY A 236 6.90 2.88 -16.21
N PHE A 237 7.83 2.94 -15.26
CA PHE A 237 7.58 3.39 -13.88
C PHE A 237 7.70 4.91 -13.79
N PRO A 238 6.99 5.55 -12.84
CA PRO A 238 6.81 6.99 -12.86
C PRO A 238 8.02 7.76 -12.37
N ILE A 239 8.19 8.95 -12.95
CA ILE A 239 9.16 9.96 -12.55
C ILE A 239 8.40 11.26 -12.36
N VAL A 240 8.68 11.96 -11.26
CA VAL A 240 8.33 13.37 -11.11
C VAL A 240 9.57 14.24 -11.19
N GLU A 241 9.48 15.32 -11.96
CA GLU A 241 10.45 16.42 -11.96
C GLU A 241 9.82 17.61 -11.24
N CYS A 242 10.29 17.88 -10.02
CA CYS A 242 9.71 18.87 -9.12
C CYS A 242 10.54 20.16 -9.10
N HIS A 243 9.86 21.30 -8.93
CA HIS A 243 10.44 22.64 -8.85
C HIS A 243 10.32 23.24 -7.45
N PRO A 244 11.14 24.26 -7.10
CA PRO A 244 11.16 24.87 -5.77
C PRO A 244 9.85 25.52 -5.29
N ASP A 245 8.99 25.95 -6.21
CA ASP A 245 7.66 26.52 -5.90
C ASP A 245 6.59 25.44 -5.69
N GLY A 246 6.94 24.17 -5.90
CA GLY A 246 6.10 23.00 -5.69
C GLY A 246 5.48 22.44 -6.97
N HIS A 247 5.45 23.16 -8.09
CA HIS A 247 4.92 22.56 -9.33
C HIS A 247 5.84 21.46 -9.82
N PHE A 248 5.28 20.50 -10.56
CA PHE A 248 6.05 19.38 -11.05
C PHE A 248 5.49 18.82 -12.35
N PHE A 249 6.30 17.99 -13.00
CA PHE A 249 5.91 17.23 -14.18
C PHE A 249 5.93 15.75 -13.87
N VAL A 250 4.90 15.02 -14.28
CA VAL A 250 4.87 13.56 -14.30
C VAL A 250 5.35 13.07 -15.67
N THR A 251 6.23 12.09 -15.67
CA THR A 251 6.76 11.45 -16.88
C THR A 251 7.21 10.01 -16.59
N LYS A 252 7.80 9.35 -17.58
CA LYS A 252 8.34 7.99 -17.49
C LYS A 252 9.66 7.85 -18.25
N PRO A 253 10.49 6.84 -17.96
CA PRO A 253 11.73 6.62 -18.70
C PRO A 253 11.51 6.46 -20.21
N GLU A 254 12.41 7.04 -21.02
CA GLU A 254 12.29 6.99 -22.48
C GLU A 254 12.39 5.55 -23.02
N GLY A 255 11.60 5.26 -24.05
CA GLY A 255 11.59 3.94 -24.69
C GLY A 255 11.03 2.82 -23.80
N THR A 256 10.09 3.16 -22.92
CA THR A 256 9.27 2.22 -22.14
C THR A 256 7.80 2.34 -22.57
N GLY A 257 7.02 1.31 -22.32
CA GLY A 257 5.58 1.27 -22.56
C GLY A 257 4.79 2.17 -21.61
N GLY A 258 3.46 2.04 -21.61
CA GLY A 258 2.56 2.90 -20.84
C GLY A 258 2.26 4.24 -21.52
N LEU A 259 1.46 5.06 -20.84
CA LEU A 259 1.03 6.38 -21.29
C LEU A 259 1.01 7.34 -20.10
N VAL A 260 1.58 8.53 -20.25
CA VAL A 260 1.36 9.63 -19.30
C VAL A 260 0.50 10.69 -19.97
N SER A 261 -0.75 10.79 -19.55
CA SER A 261 -1.75 11.72 -20.09
C SER A 261 -2.54 12.39 -18.97
N TYR A 262 -3.37 13.36 -19.31
CA TYR A 262 -4.33 13.94 -18.37
C TYR A 262 -5.13 12.83 -17.67
N GLY A 263 -5.61 11.83 -18.42
CA GLY A 263 -6.47 10.76 -17.90
C GLY A 263 -5.77 9.89 -16.87
N THR A 264 -4.55 9.42 -17.17
CA THR A 264 -3.81 8.53 -16.26
C THR A 264 -3.41 9.24 -14.96
N VAL A 265 -3.03 10.52 -15.06
CA VAL A 265 -2.68 11.34 -13.89
C VAL A 265 -3.91 11.70 -13.06
N ALA A 266 -5.04 12.03 -13.71
CA ALA A 266 -6.27 12.36 -13.02
C ALA A 266 -6.86 11.16 -12.25
N GLU A 267 -6.83 9.95 -12.83
CA GLU A 267 -7.30 8.75 -12.15
C GLU A 267 -6.44 8.40 -10.95
N GLN A 268 -5.11 8.47 -11.08
CA GLN A 268 -4.22 8.24 -9.94
C GLN A 268 -4.44 9.29 -8.84
N MET A 269 -4.62 10.57 -9.19
CA MET A 269 -4.81 11.65 -8.21
C MET A 269 -6.00 11.41 -7.27
N ILE A 270 -7.04 10.71 -7.72
CA ILE A 270 -8.25 10.42 -6.92
C ILE A 270 -8.25 9.01 -6.32
N TYR A 271 -7.24 8.20 -6.62
CA TYR A 271 -7.13 6.82 -6.16
C TYR A 271 -6.95 6.77 -4.64
N GLU A 272 -7.74 5.95 -3.95
CA GLU A 272 -7.69 5.80 -2.48
C GLU A 272 -7.88 7.09 -1.65
N ILE A 273 -8.33 8.19 -2.28
CA ILE A 273 -8.67 9.44 -1.60
C ILE A 273 -10.17 9.49 -1.28
N ASN A 274 -10.48 9.58 0.01
CA ASN A 274 -11.86 9.70 0.47
C ASN A 274 -12.45 11.11 0.29
N ASP A 275 -11.74 12.15 0.74
CA ASP A 275 -12.12 13.55 0.54
C ASP A 275 -10.94 14.32 -0.08
N PRO A 276 -10.97 14.63 -1.39
CA PRO A 276 -9.88 15.34 -2.05
C PRO A 276 -9.72 16.79 -1.61
N CYS A 277 -10.71 17.39 -0.92
CA CYS A 277 -10.58 18.73 -0.36
C CYS A 277 -9.95 18.73 1.04
N HIS A 278 -9.87 17.56 1.69
CA HIS A 278 -9.35 17.40 3.05
C HIS A 278 -8.58 16.10 3.18
N TYR A 279 -7.59 15.88 2.30
CA TYR A 279 -6.77 14.67 2.39
C TYR A 279 -5.78 14.81 3.56
N LEU A 280 -6.03 14.06 4.62
CA LEU A 280 -5.33 14.19 5.90
C LEU A 280 -4.02 13.40 5.89
N LEU A 281 -2.88 14.11 5.86
CA LEU A 281 -1.56 13.52 6.01
C LEU A 281 -0.89 13.96 7.33
N PRO A 282 0.12 13.21 7.80
CA PRO A 282 0.98 13.59 8.92
C PRO A 282 1.54 15.01 8.85
N ASP A 283 1.99 15.45 7.69
CA ASP A 283 2.75 16.70 7.55
C ASP A 283 1.87 17.88 7.11
N VAL A 284 0.75 17.62 6.43
CA VAL A 284 -0.14 18.64 5.85
C VAL A 284 -1.55 18.07 5.66
N VAL A 285 -2.58 18.92 5.70
CA VAL A 285 -3.90 18.56 5.16
C VAL A 285 -4.01 19.14 3.76
N CYS A 286 -4.13 18.30 2.75
CA CYS A 286 -4.14 18.70 1.35
C CYS A 286 -5.55 19.00 0.82
N ASP A 287 -5.64 20.02 -0.02
CA ASP A 287 -6.79 20.31 -0.87
C ASP A 287 -6.36 20.21 -2.35
N PHE A 288 -6.91 19.21 -3.04
CA PHE A 288 -6.67 18.93 -4.46
C PHE A 288 -7.79 19.47 -5.38
N SER A 289 -8.78 20.19 -4.84
CA SER A 289 -9.94 20.67 -5.61
C SER A 289 -9.61 21.70 -6.68
N GLN A 290 -8.46 22.37 -6.57
CA GLN A 290 -7.95 23.36 -7.54
C GLN A 290 -6.75 22.86 -8.32
N VAL A 291 -6.46 21.55 -8.30
CA VAL A 291 -5.37 20.99 -9.10
C VAL A 291 -5.66 21.14 -10.59
N ASN A 292 -4.67 21.65 -11.31
CA ASN A 292 -4.69 21.75 -12.76
C ASN A 292 -3.63 20.82 -13.38
N LEU A 293 -4.07 20.02 -14.35
CA LEU A 293 -3.27 19.08 -15.10
C LEU A 293 -3.16 19.57 -16.55
N GLU A 294 -1.94 19.77 -17.04
CA GLU A 294 -1.66 20.28 -18.38
C GLU A 294 -0.69 19.35 -19.13
N GLU A 295 -1.16 18.73 -20.22
CA GLU A 295 -0.30 17.97 -21.11
C GLU A 295 0.70 18.89 -21.81
N SER A 296 1.97 18.78 -21.43
CA SER A 296 3.06 19.68 -21.84
C SER A 296 3.98 19.04 -22.90
N GLY A 297 3.60 17.88 -23.42
CA GLY A 297 4.37 17.12 -24.40
C GLY A 297 3.93 15.65 -24.44
N LYS A 298 4.66 14.84 -25.20
CA LYS A 298 4.46 13.39 -25.19
C LYS A 298 4.90 12.83 -23.83
N ASP A 299 4.02 12.05 -23.19
CA ASP A 299 4.28 11.41 -21.90
C ASP A 299 4.76 12.41 -20.82
N LEU A 300 4.16 13.62 -20.82
CA LEU A 300 4.56 14.71 -19.94
C LEU A 300 3.36 15.54 -19.52
N VAL A 301 3.01 15.46 -18.23
CA VAL A 301 1.87 16.19 -17.65
C VAL A 301 2.38 17.10 -16.54
N LYS A 302 2.12 18.39 -16.65
CA LYS A 302 2.39 19.37 -15.61
C LYS A 302 1.27 19.37 -14.58
N VAL A 303 1.63 19.43 -13.32
CA VAL A 303 0.70 19.47 -12.17
C VAL A 303 0.95 20.73 -11.36
N THR A 304 -0.13 21.45 -11.05
CA THR A 304 -0.14 22.70 -10.29
C THR A 304 -1.41 22.81 -9.44
N GLY A 305 -1.46 23.72 -8.48
CA GLY A 305 -2.71 24.14 -7.85
C GLY A 305 -3.19 23.34 -6.64
N ALA A 306 -2.44 22.33 -6.17
CA ALA A 306 -2.69 21.76 -4.84
C ALA A 306 -2.34 22.79 -3.76
N THR A 307 -3.19 22.89 -2.73
CA THR A 307 -2.96 23.79 -1.58
C THR A 307 -3.02 23.00 -0.29
N GLY A 308 -2.49 23.58 0.78
CA GLY A 308 -2.39 22.89 2.06
C GLY A 308 -2.82 23.73 3.24
N SER A 309 -3.15 23.05 4.33
CA SER A 309 -3.33 23.65 5.64
C SER A 309 -2.61 22.85 6.72
N ALA A 310 -2.56 23.41 7.94
CA ALA A 310 -1.87 22.79 9.06
C ALA A 310 -2.34 21.33 9.26
N PRO A 311 -1.40 20.39 9.52
CA PRO A 311 -1.77 19.01 9.79
C PRO A 311 -2.63 18.90 11.06
N THR A 312 -3.18 17.72 11.30
CA THR A 312 -3.87 17.45 12.56
C THR A 312 -2.89 17.21 13.72
N GLN A 313 -3.37 17.27 14.95
CA GLN A 313 -2.61 16.90 16.16
C GLN A 313 -2.39 15.38 16.32
N ASP A 314 -3.01 14.57 15.46
CA ASP A 314 -3.09 13.11 15.61
C ASP A 314 -2.36 12.36 14.48
N TYR A 315 -1.87 11.17 14.80
CA TYR A 315 -1.49 10.15 13.84
C TYR A 315 -2.62 9.14 13.68
N LYS A 316 -2.85 8.69 12.44
CA LYS A 316 -3.54 7.44 12.19
C LYS A 316 -2.67 6.28 12.65
N VAL A 317 -3.25 5.34 13.36
CA VAL A 317 -2.66 4.06 13.71
C VAL A 317 -3.40 2.96 12.97
N SER A 318 -2.65 2.09 12.29
CA SER A 318 -3.16 0.84 11.74
C SER A 318 -2.69 -0.30 12.62
N ALA A 319 -3.65 -1.03 13.18
CA ALA A 319 -3.40 -2.24 13.93
C ALA A 319 -4.00 -3.44 13.22
N THR A 320 -3.33 -4.58 13.29
CA THR A 320 -3.83 -5.83 12.70
C THR A 320 -4.03 -6.88 13.78
N TRP A 321 -5.08 -7.69 13.63
CA TRP A 321 -5.38 -8.78 14.56
C TRP A 321 -6.00 -9.98 13.84
N GLN A 322 -5.92 -11.16 14.46
CA GLN A 322 -6.43 -12.39 13.88
C GLN A 322 -7.89 -12.63 14.27
N ASP A 323 -8.81 -12.60 13.30
CA ASP A 323 -10.26 -12.74 13.49
C ASP A 323 -10.81 -14.09 12.97
N GLY A 324 -10.23 -15.18 13.49
CA GLY A 324 -10.58 -16.55 13.12
C GLY A 324 -9.85 -17.06 11.87
N TYR A 325 -10.52 -17.96 11.14
CA TYR A 325 -9.95 -18.68 10.00
C TYR A 325 -10.91 -18.67 8.81
N ARG A 326 -10.34 -18.72 7.60
CA ARG A 326 -11.09 -18.85 6.35
C ARG A 326 -10.50 -19.92 5.44
N ALA A 327 -11.31 -20.40 4.51
CA ALA A 327 -10.87 -21.15 3.34
C ALA A 327 -11.70 -20.75 2.13
N THR A 328 -11.05 -20.75 0.97
CA THR A 328 -11.70 -20.50 -0.32
C THR A 328 -11.42 -21.67 -1.24
N SER A 329 -12.47 -22.25 -1.81
CA SER A 329 -12.39 -23.27 -2.84
C SER A 329 -12.83 -22.70 -4.17
N THR A 330 -12.07 -22.98 -5.23
CA THR A 330 -12.42 -22.70 -6.62
C THR A 330 -12.46 -24.00 -7.40
N VAL A 331 -13.57 -24.28 -8.08
CA VAL A 331 -13.78 -25.48 -8.91
C VAL A 331 -14.56 -25.10 -10.16
N THR A 332 -14.24 -25.71 -11.28
CA THR A 332 -14.92 -25.42 -12.55
C THR A 332 -16.12 -26.33 -12.74
N TYR A 333 -17.19 -25.78 -13.32
CA TYR A 333 -18.33 -26.54 -13.82
C TYR A 333 -18.44 -26.35 -15.33
N ALA A 334 -18.53 -27.45 -16.07
CA ALA A 334 -18.68 -27.46 -17.52
C ALA A 334 -19.97 -28.17 -17.98
N GLY A 335 -20.46 -27.78 -19.16
CA GLY A 335 -21.63 -28.33 -19.84
C GLY A 335 -22.89 -27.48 -19.65
N GLY A 336 -24.04 -27.97 -20.15
CA GLY A 336 -25.30 -27.23 -20.06
C GLY A 336 -25.68 -26.90 -18.62
N ASN A 337 -26.25 -25.70 -18.41
CA ASN A 337 -26.65 -25.17 -17.09
C ASN A 337 -25.50 -25.14 -16.07
N ALA A 338 -24.26 -24.84 -16.50
CA ALA A 338 -23.09 -24.84 -15.63
C ALA A 338 -23.28 -23.92 -14.41
N GLY A 339 -23.84 -22.72 -14.62
CA GLY A 339 -24.13 -21.76 -13.55
C GLY A 339 -25.05 -22.33 -12.47
N LYS A 340 -26.18 -22.92 -12.87
CA LYS A 340 -27.14 -23.53 -11.94
C LYS A 340 -26.56 -24.74 -11.20
N LYS A 341 -25.75 -25.56 -11.88
CA LYS A 341 -25.06 -26.71 -11.26
C LYS A 341 -24.08 -26.25 -10.18
N ALA A 342 -23.22 -25.29 -10.53
CA ALA A 342 -22.25 -24.67 -9.62
C ALA A 342 -22.94 -24.10 -8.37
N GLN A 343 -23.96 -23.26 -8.56
CA GLN A 343 -24.73 -22.68 -7.45
C GLN A 343 -25.32 -23.78 -6.54
N THR A 344 -25.96 -24.80 -7.14
CA THR A 344 -26.56 -25.92 -6.40
C THR A 344 -25.53 -26.69 -5.58
N ALA A 345 -24.35 -26.95 -6.15
CA ALA A 345 -23.27 -27.65 -5.49
C ALA A 345 -22.68 -26.83 -4.33
N GLY A 346 -22.39 -25.54 -4.54
CA GLY A 346 -21.89 -24.64 -3.50
C GLY A 346 -22.80 -24.60 -2.29
N GLU A 347 -24.11 -24.43 -2.51
CA GLU A 347 -25.09 -24.46 -1.43
C GLU A 347 -25.18 -25.83 -0.75
N ALA A 348 -25.06 -26.92 -1.51
CA ALA A 348 -25.08 -28.27 -0.96
C ALA A 348 -23.86 -28.55 -0.07
N ILE A 349 -22.67 -28.05 -0.44
CA ILE A 349 -21.46 -28.11 0.38
C ILE A 349 -21.67 -27.38 1.70
N LEU A 350 -22.19 -26.14 1.68
CA LEU A 350 -22.47 -25.40 2.91
C LEU A 350 -23.51 -26.11 3.79
N ARG A 351 -24.64 -26.56 3.23
CA ARG A 351 -25.65 -27.33 3.98
C ARG A 351 -25.10 -28.63 4.56
N ARG A 352 -24.24 -29.34 3.82
CA ARG A 352 -23.62 -30.58 4.28
C ARG A 352 -22.66 -30.33 5.43
N THR A 353 -21.79 -29.33 5.31
CA THR A 353 -20.80 -28.99 6.33
C THR A 353 -21.45 -28.46 7.61
N ARG A 354 -22.51 -27.64 7.53
CA ARG A 354 -23.34 -27.24 8.68
C ARG A 354 -23.90 -28.44 9.46
N ARG A 355 -24.49 -29.42 8.77
CA ARG A 355 -24.95 -30.67 9.41
C ARG A 355 -23.81 -31.46 10.09
N LEU A 356 -22.60 -31.39 9.54
CA LEU A 356 -21.43 -32.01 10.16
C LEU A 356 -20.90 -31.20 11.36
N PHE A 357 -21.04 -29.87 11.34
CA PHE A 357 -20.74 -29.00 12.48
C PHE A 357 -21.66 -29.31 13.66
N GLU A 358 -22.97 -29.37 13.43
CA GLU A 358 -23.97 -29.73 14.44
C GLU A 358 -23.65 -31.07 15.10
N LYS A 359 -23.32 -32.09 14.31
CA LYS A 359 -22.93 -33.42 14.81
C LYS A 359 -21.65 -33.43 15.65
N ARG A 360 -20.78 -32.42 15.48
CA ARG A 360 -19.51 -32.27 16.21
C ARG A 360 -19.56 -31.22 17.32
N GLY A 361 -20.71 -30.57 17.54
CA GLY A 361 -20.84 -29.48 18.50
C GLY A 361 -20.08 -28.21 18.09
N LEU A 362 -19.81 -28.03 16.79
CA LEU A 362 -19.21 -26.81 16.26
C LEU A 362 -20.30 -25.76 15.98
N GLN A 363 -19.94 -24.48 16.10
CA GLN A 363 -20.82 -23.36 15.72
C GLN A 363 -21.03 -23.32 14.20
N ASP A 364 -22.03 -22.54 13.75
CA ASP A 364 -22.18 -22.25 12.33
C ASP A 364 -21.07 -21.29 11.85
N TYR A 365 -20.89 -21.20 10.54
CA TYR A 365 -20.04 -20.22 9.88
C TYR A 365 -20.37 -18.80 10.36
N SER A 366 -19.32 -18.01 10.61
CA SER A 366 -19.48 -16.57 10.82
C SER A 366 -19.90 -15.88 9.53
N GLU A 367 -19.32 -16.31 8.40
CA GLU A 367 -19.62 -15.77 7.07
C GLU A 367 -19.44 -16.84 5.99
N THR A 368 -20.22 -16.75 4.93
CA THR A 368 -20.12 -17.63 3.75
C THR A 368 -20.36 -16.82 2.48
N SER A 369 -19.60 -17.08 1.42
CA SER A 369 -19.82 -16.53 0.08
C SER A 369 -19.86 -17.67 -0.95
N ILE A 370 -20.82 -17.59 -1.87
CA ILE A 370 -20.89 -18.41 -3.07
C ILE A 370 -20.92 -17.45 -4.25
N GLU A 371 -19.93 -17.55 -5.12
CA GLU A 371 -19.81 -16.75 -6.34
C GLU A 371 -19.63 -17.72 -7.52
N VAL A 372 -20.44 -17.55 -8.56
CA VAL A 372 -20.35 -18.33 -9.80
C VAL A 372 -19.78 -17.42 -10.87
N ILE A 373 -18.45 -17.40 -10.95
CA ILE A 373 -17.70 -16.58 -11.90
C ILE A 373 -17.97 -17.10 -13.31
N GLY A 374 -18.32 -16.20 -14.23
CA GLY A 374 -18.85 -16.53 -15.56
C GLY A 374 -20.38 -16.60 -15.64
N ALA A 375 -21.08 -16.56 -14.50
CA ALA A 375 -22.54 -16.40 -14.43
C ALA A 375 -22.95 -15.06 -13.78
N GLU A 376 -22.11 -14.04 -13.96
CA GLU A 376 -22.37 -12.65 -13.56
C GLU A 376 -22.72 -12.42 -12.07
N SER A 377 -22.24 -13.27 -11.14
CA SER A 377 -22.47 -13.09 -9.68
C SER A 377 -22.01 -11.74 -9.12
N MET A 378 -21.07 -11.06 -9.79
CA MET A 378 -20.55 -9.75 -9.39
C MET A 378 -21.48 -8.59 -9.78
N TYR A 379 -22.41 -8.78 -10.72
CA TYR A 379 -23.28 -7.72 -11.24
C TYR A 379 -24.58 -7.56 -10.45
N GLY A 380 -24.87 -8.46 -9.51
CA GLY A 380 -26.06 -8.41 -8.67
C GLY A 380 -27.34 -8.30 -9.50
N LYS A 381 -28.13 -7.25 -9.28
CA LYS A 381 -29.38 -7.00 -10.02
C LYS A 381 -29.18 -6.67 -11.52
N HIS A 382 -27.96 -6.35 -11.93
CA HIS A 382 -27.60 -6.04 -13.32
C HIS A 382 -27.15 -7.27 -14.10
N ALA A 383 -27.13 -8.45 -13.47
CA ALA A 383 -26.80 -9.69 -14.14
C ALA A 383 -27.80 -9.97 -15.27
N ARG A 384 -27.28 -10.34 -16.43
CA ARG A 384 -27.99 -10.73 -17.63
C ARG A 384 -28.37 -12.21 -17.54
N ASP A 385 -29.51 -12.55 -18.15
CA ASP A 385 -29.95 -13.92 -18.30
C ASP A 385 -29.17 -14.59 -19.45
N PHE A 386 -28.00 -15.16 -19.14
CA PHE A 386 -27.16 -15.88 -20.08
C PHE A 386 -26.81 -17.28 -19.55
N ILE A 387 -26.95 -18.30 -20.40
CA ILE A 387 -26.62 -19.68 -20.04
C ILE A 387 -25.14 -19.94 -20.32
N ALA A 388 -24.31 -19.74 -19.31
CA ALA A 388 -22.91 -20.14 -19.35
C ALA A 388 -22.77 -21.68 -19.42
N ARG A 389 -21.87 -22.13 -20.31
CA ARG A 389 -21.48 -23.55 -20.44
C ARG A 389 -20.21 -23.90 -19.68
N GLU A 390 -19.55 -22.90 -19.13
CA GLU A 390 -18.36 -23.01 -18.31
C GLU A 390 -18.39 -21.89 -17.28
N VAL A 391 -18.24 -22.24 -16.01
CA VAL A 391 -18.21 -21.31 -14.88
C VAL A 391 -17.22 -21.79 -13.84
N MET A 392 -16.71 -20.89 -13.00
CA MET A 392 -15.96 -21.22 -11.81
C MET A 392 -16.80 -20.96 -10.56
N LEU A 393 -17.07 -22.02 -9.79
CA LEU A 393 -17.64 -21.91 -8.46
C LEU A 393 -16.55 -21.52 -7.48
N LYS A 394 -16.65 -20.32 -6.92
CA LYS A 394 -15.90 -19.88 -5.75
C LYS A 394 -16.79 -20.03 -4.51
N THR A 395 -16.38 -20.85 -3.55
CA THR A 395 -17.02 -20.94 -2.24
C THR A 395 -16.01 -20.53 -1.17
N ALA A 396 -16.33 -19.47 -0.43
CA ALA A 396 -15.52 -18.98 0.68
C ALA A 396 -16.29 -19.09 2.00
N VAL A 397 -15.59 -19.47 3.06
CA VAL A 397 -16.17 -19.61 4.41
C VAL A 397 -15.24 -19.01 5.46
N ARG A 398 -15.83 -18.47 6.53
CA ARG A 398 -15.13 -17.96 7.72
C ARG A 398 -15.73 -18.57 8.99
N HIS A 399 -14.89 -18.91 9.94
CA HIS A 399 -15.27 -19.49 11.22
C HIS A 399 -14.20 -19.20 12.29
N PRO A 400 -14.57 -18.97 13.57
CA PRO A 400 -13.60 -18.70 14.64
C PRO A 400 -12.67 -19.89 14.90
N GLN A 401 -13.18 -21.11 14.76
CA GLN A 401 -12.43 -22.34 15.00
C GLN A 401 -11.83 -22.94 13.72
N LYS A 402 -10.52 -23.23 13.76
CA LYS A 402 -9.76 -23.82 12.64
C LYS A 402 -10.31 -25.17 12.18
N GLU A 403 -10.78 -26.01 13.11
CA GLU A 403 -11.29 -27.35 12.79
C GLU A 403 -12.48 -27.31 11.84
N ALA A 404 -13.41 -26.36 12.02
CA ALA A 404 -14.58 -26.22 11.16
C ALA A 404 -14.17 -25.94 9.71
N ILE A 405 -13.16 -25.08 9.52
CA ILE A 405 -12.62 -24.77 8.19
C ILE A 405 -11.89 -25.98 7.58
N GLN A 406 -11.16 -26.75 8.38
CA GLN A 406 -10.55 -28.00 7.91
C GLN A 406 -11.61 -29.03 7.49
N LEU A 407 -12.75 -29.09 8.19
CA LEU A 407 -13.86 -29.93 7.81
C LEU A 407 -14.48 -29.49 6.49
N PHE A 408 -14.76 -28.19 6.32
CA PHE A 408 -15.19 -27.63 5.04
C PHE A 408 -14.23 -28.02 3.89
N ALA A 409 -12.94 -27.82 4.09
CA ALA A 409 -11.92 -28.14 3.09
C ALA A 409 -11.93 -29.62 2.68
N ARG A 410 -12.18 -30.53 3.63
CA ARG A 410 -12.29 -31.97 3.35
C ARG A 410 -13.51 -32.33 2.51
N GLU A 411 -14.60 -31.57 2.58
CA GLU A 411 -15.86 -31.87 1.90
C GLU A 411 -15.94 -31.33 0.46
N ILE A 412 -14.93 -30.57 -0.01
CA ILE A 412 -14.85 -30.10 -1.41
C ILE A 412 -14.67 -31.26 -2.39
N ALA A 413 -13.63 -32.08 -2.23
CA ALA A 413 -13.33 -33.15 -3.20
C ALA A 413 -14.44 -34.22 -3.30
N PRO A 414 -15.07 -34.68 -2.20
CA PRO A 414 -16.21 -35.59 -2.28
C PRO A 414 -17.38 -35.06 -3.12
N ALA A 415 -17.54 -33.74 -3.29
CA ALA A 415 -18.60 -33.18 -4.13
C ALA A 415 -18.49 -33.63 -5.60
N ALA A 416 -17.27 -33.94 -6.07
CA ALA A 416 -17.02 -34.38 -7.45
C ALA A 416 -17.80 -35.63 -7.84
N THR A 417 -18.04 -36.53 -6.88
CA THR A 417 -18.69 -37.83 -7.11
C THR A 417 -20.05 -37.93 -6.42
N SER A 418 -20.49 -36.91 -5.70
CA SER A 418 -21.72 -36.94 -4.89
C SER A 418 -22.67 -35.76 -5.10
N MET A 419 -22.35 -34.83 -6.01
CA MET A 419 -23.17 -33.64 -6.31
C MET A 419 -23.39 -33.47 -7.82
N THR A 420 -23.76 -32.27 -8.27
CA THR A 420 -24.11 -32.02 -9.67
C THR A 420 -22.98 -32.39 -10.63
N PRO A 421 -23.29 -32.92 -11.83
CA PRO A 421 -22.28 -33.34 -12.79
C PRO A 421 -21.55 -32.16 -13.43
N GLY A 422 -20.38 -32.43 -14.02
CA GLY A 422 -19.58 -31.44 -14.74
C GLY A 422 -18.56 -30.69 -13.88
N MET A 423 -18.41 -31.07 -12.61
CA MET A 423 -17.36 -30.56 -11.73
C MET A 423 -15.98 -31.05 -12.20
N THR A 424 -15.06 -30.12 -12.45
CA THR A 424 -13.69 -30.36 -12.90
C THR A 424 -12.77 -29.25 -12.37
N GLY A 425 -11.50 -29.22 -12.77
CA GLY A 425 -10.61 -28.10 -12.48
C GLY A 425 -10.35 -27.89 -10.98
N PHE A 426 -9.88 -28.93 -10.27
CA PHE A 426 -9.41 -28.82 -8.88
C PHE A 426 -8.01 -28.17 -8.81
N PHE A 427 -7.84 -26.98 -9.40
CA PHE A 427 -6.52 -26.37 -9.67
C PHE A 427 -5.60 -26.32 -8.44
N ALA A 428 -6.14 -26.00 -7.26
CA ALA A 428 -5.39 -25.93 -5.99
C ALA A 428 -5.65 -27.14 -5.05
N GLY A 429 -6.36 -28.18 -5.51
CA GLY A 429 -6.73 -29.33 -4.69
C GLY A 429 -7.62 -28.95 -3.49
N ARG A 430 -7.26 -29.42 -2.30
CA ARG A 430 -7.98 -29.10 -1.05
C ARG A 430 -7.67 -27.64 -0.65
N PRO A 431 -8.68 -26.80 -0.35
CA PRO A 431 -8.41 -25.42 -0.01
C PRO A 431 -7.63 -25.28 1.30
N ASN A 432 -6.69 -24.35 1.31
CA ASN A 432 -5.85 -24.07 2.47
C ASN A 432 -6.65 -23.33 3.56
N VAL A 433 -6.42 -23.72 4.81
CA VAL A 433 -6.95 -23.00 5.97
C VAL A 433 -6.00 -21.87 6.32
N VAL A 434 -6.47 -20.64 6.15
CA VAL A 434 -5.67 -19.44 6.39
C VAL A 434 -6.28 -18.60 7.52
N PRO A 435 -5.46 -17.97 8.38
CA PRO A 435 -5.96 -16.97 9.33
C PRO A 435 -6.67 -15.83 8.59
N VAL A 436 -7.72 -15.28 9.20
CA VAL A 436 -8.30 -14.01 8.78
C VAL A 436 -7.61 -12.91 9.56
N ILE A 437 -6.97 -11.98 8.87
CA ILE A 437 -6.39 -10.79 9.49
C ILE A 437 -7.33 -9.63 9.21
N ARG A 438 -7.64 -8.84 10.23
CA ARG A 438 -8.45 -7.64 10.12
C ARG A 438 -7.67 -6.42 10.56
N LEU A 439 -8.01 -5.31 9.91
CA LEU A 439 -7.56 -3.98 10.27
C LEU A 439 -8.40 -3.44 11.43
N PHE A 440 -7.76 -2.67 12.29
CA PHE A 440 -8.35 -1.87 13.35
C PHE A 440 -7.64 -0.52 13.35
N SER A 441 -8.35 0.55 13.02
CA SER A 441 -7.76 1.88 12.86
C SER A 441 -8.24 2.82 13.96
N PHE A 442 -7.34 3.65 14.49
CA PHE A 442 -7.67 4.67 15.49
C PHE A 442 -6.68 5.83 15.44
N LEU A 443 -7.01 6.93 16.11
CA LEU A 443 -6.16 8.12 16.21
C LEU A 443 -5.46 8.18 17.56
N ILE A 444 -4.20 8.63 17.55
CA ILE A 444 -3.41 8.96 18.74
C ILE A 444 -2.73 10.30 18.57
N SER A 445 -2.50 11.02 19.67
CA SER A 445 -1.77 12.28 19.61
C SER A 445 -0.32 12.05 19.15
N LYS A 446 0.17 12.92 18.26
CA LYS A 446 1.56 12.91 17.80
C LYS A 446 2.56 12.98 18.95
N SER A 447 2.24 13.69 20.04
CA SER A 447 3.10 13.79 21.22
C SER A 447 3.27 12.46 21.97
N ALA A 448 2.41 11.47 21.72
CA ALA A 448 2.51 10.14 22.31
C ALA A 448 3.38 9.17 21.49
N VAL A 449 3.96 9.62 20.38
CA VAL A 449 4.78 8.81 19.45
C VAL A 449 6.19 9.42 19.39
N PRO A 450 7.11 8.99 20.26
CA PRO A 450 8.51 9.40 20.13
C PRO A 450 9.11 8.77 18.89
N ILE A 451 9.59 9.60 17.96
CA ILE A 451 10.22 9.18 16.71
C ILE A 451 11.72 9.39 16.80
N THR A 452 12.49 8.39 16.39
CA THR A 452 13.94 8.43 16.42
C THR A 452 14.51 8.16 15.03
N MET A 453 15.46 9.00 14.61
CA MET A 453 16.29 8.77 13.44
C MET A 453 17.68 8.30 13.90
N ILE A 454 18.19 7.23 13.29
CA ILE A 454 19.49 6.62 13.59
C ILE A 454 20.34 6.59 12.32
N CYS A 455 21.49 7.24 12.30
CA CYS A 455 22.44 7.24 11.19
C CYS A 455 23.89 7.09 11.69
N GLY A 456 24.53 5.93 11.44
CA GLY A 456 25.80 5.61 12.07
C GLY A 456 25.68 5.62 13.60
N ASP A 457 26.54 6.40 14.27
CA ASP A 457 26.53 6.63 15.72
C ASP A 457 25.59 7.77 16.15
N VAL A 458 24.95 8.46 15.20
CA VAL A 458 24.02 9.57 15.48
C VAL A 458 22.64 9.01 15.72
N GLU A 459 22.10 9.25 16.91
CA GLU A 459 20.70 8.98 17.27
C GLU A 459 20.03 10.31 17.66
N LYS A 460 18.96 10.68 16.95
CA LYS A 460 18.20 11.92 17.18
C LYS A 460 16.73 11.62 17.35
N THR A 461 16.15 12.06 18.47
CA THR A 461 14.70 12.19 18.60
C THR A 461 14.22 13.36 17.76
N ILE A 462 13.22 13.13 16.92
CA ILE A 462 12.71 14.12 15.99
C ILE A 462 11.52 14.84 16.62
N GLU A 463 11.61 16.16 16.69
CA GLU A 463 10.51 16.99 17.14
C GLU A 463 9.47 17.11 16.02
N ILE A 464 8.24 16.70 16.31
CA ILE A 464 7.12 16.79 15.37
C ILE A 464 6.22 17.97 15.78
N PRO A 465 6.02 18.96 14.91
CA PRO A 465 5.04 20.01 15.16
C PRO A 465 3.65 19.43 15.40
N ILE A 466 3.05 19.82 16.53
CA ILE A 466 1.68 19.42 16.86
C ILE A 466 0.76 20.34 16.06
N GLY A 467 -0.03 19.72 15.19
CA GLY A 467 -1.04 20.40 14.39
C GLY A 467 -2.27 20.82 15.20
N GLU A 468 -3.28 21.33 14.50
CA GLU A 468 -4.55 21.71 15.12
C GLU A 468 -5.46 20.48 15.32
N PRO A 469 -6.39 20.51 16.29
CA PRO A 469 -7.43 19.49 16.38
C PRO A 469 -8.24 19.43 15.09
N LEU A 470 -8.57 18.24 14.64
CA LEU A 470 -9.38 18.01 13.44
C LEU A 470 -10.74 18.70 13.58
N LYS A 471 -10.96 19.81 12.86
CA LYS A 471 -12.24 20.51 12.76
C LYS A 471 -12.97 20.08 11.50
N ILE A 472 -13.47 18.84 11.46
CA ILE A 472 -14.36 18.44 10.34
C ILE A 472 -15.72 19.10 10.58
N THR A 473 -16.01 20.16 9.83
CA THR A 473 -17.41 20.45 9.47
C THR A 473 -17.83 19.39 8.48
N ALA A 474 -18.69 18.45 8.90
CA ALA A 474 -19.19 17.40 8.02
C ALA A 474 -19.73 18.03 6.73
N ALA A 475 -19.02 17.83 5.62
CA ALA A 475 -19.54 18.18 4.32
C ALA A 475 -20.83 17.36 4.14
N THR A 476 -21.94 18.04 3.83
CA THR A 476 -23.16 17.33 3.44
C THR A 476 -22.86 16.68 2.10
N PRO A 477 -22.93 15.35 1.95
CA PRO A 477 -22.67 14.70 0.68
C PRO A 477 -23.61 15.30 -0.36
N GLN A 478 -23.08 15.99 -1.38
CA GLN A 478 -23.89 16.30 -2.54
C GLN A 478 -24.18 14.97 -3.23
N GLN A 479 -25.46 14.66 -3.39
CA GLN A 479 -25.91 13.54 -4.22
C GLN A 479 -25.51 13.86 -5.66
N ILE A 480 -24.35 13.35 -6.09
CA ILE A 480 -24.00 13.34 -7.50
C ILE A 480 -24.84 12.23 -8.12
N THR A 481 -25.91 12.61 -8.82
CA THR A 481 -26.60 11.68 -9.72
C THR A 481 -25.66 11.39 -10.88
N ALA A 482 -24.91 10.29 -10.80
CA ALA A 482 -24.15 9.79 -11.93
C ALA A 482 -25.11 9.61 -13.13
N PRO A 483 -24.75 10.10 -14.34
CA PRO A 483 -25.53 9.78 -15.52
C PRO A 483 -25.53 8.25 -15.69
N THR A 484 -26.72 7.70 -15.91
CA THR A 484 -26.87 6.28 -16.26
C THR A 484 -26.00 6.01 -17.49
N PRO A 485 -25.10 5.01 -17.48
CA PRO A 485 -24.35 4.64 -18.67
C PRO A 485 -25.33 4.35 -19.82
N ALA A 486 -25.07 4.94 -20.99
CA ALA A 486 -25.89 4.79 -22.19
C ALA A 486 -25.81 3.36 -22.77
#